data_AF-A0A8S9NUV9-F1
#
_entry.id   AF-A0A8S9NUV9-F1
#
_cell.length_a   1.000
_cell.length_b   1.000
_cell.length_c   1.000
_cell.angle_alpha   90.00
_cell.angle_beta   90.00
_cell.angle_gamma   90.00
#
_symmetry.space_group_name_H-M   'P 1'
#
loop_
_entity.id
_entity.type
_entity.pdbx_description
1 polymer ?
#
loop_
_entity_poly.entity_id
_entity_poly.type
_entity_poly.pdbx_seq_one_letter_code
_entity_poly.pdbx_strand_id
1 'polypeptide(L)'
;MTLWILEDAEKQEWLSMTSVLPSKLEDLREIHLMSRGVIHTGELMVFSGLLDSSKPFYVCYYDFKKKIIRKVEILRMKDGDFRGIHGTSWMICYPGHIENIKFL
;
A
#
# COMPACT_ATOMS: atom_id res chain seq x y z
N MET A 1 13.39 -2.85 3.30
CA MET A 1 12.70 -1.67 3.88
C MET A 1 12.75 -1.79 5.39
N THR A 2 13.17 -0.75 6.10
CA THR A 2 13.16 -0.74 7.57
C THR A 2 11.89 -0.03 8.03
N LEU A 3 11.06 -0.74 8.80
CA LEU A 3 9.87 -0.17 9.43
C LEU A 3 10.22 0.23 10.85
N TRP A 4 9.75 1.40 11.27
CA TRP A 4 9.87 1.88 12.63
C TRP A 4 8.49 1.89 13.26
N ILE A 5 8.34 1.21 14.39
CA ILE A 5 7.11 1.17 15.17
C ILE A 5 7.37 1.97 16.43
N LEU A 6 6.54 2.99 16.68
CA LEU A 6 6.55 3.70 17.94
C LEU A 6 5.84 2.84 18.98
N GLU A 7 6.60 2.25 19.92
CA GLU A 7 6.02 1.41 20.98
C GLU A 7 5.50 2.24 22.15
N ASP A 8 6.25 3.27 22.53
CA ASP A 8 5.90 4.18 23.61
C ASP A 8 6.10 5.64 23.16
N ALA A 9 4.98 6.35 22.99
CA ALA A 9 4.99 7.75 22.53
C ALA A 9 5.49 8.71 23.62
N GLU A 10 5.27 8.40 24.89
CA GLU A 10 5.70 9.25 26.02
C GLU A 10 7.22 9.13 26.21
N LYS A 11 7.75 7.91 26.12
CA LYS A 11 9.19 7.64 26.25
C LYS A 11 9.99 7.82 24.96
N GLN A 12 9.31 8.07 23.83
CA GLN A 12 9.93 8.14 22.49
C GLN A 12 10.70 6.87 22.13
N GLU A 13 10.16 5.70 22.49
CA GLU A 13 10.80 4.41 22.22
C GLU A 13 10.34 3.87 20.86
N TRP A 14 11.33 3.62 20.00
CA TRP A 14 11.12 3.14 18.64
C TRP A 14 11.71 1.75 18.45
N LEU A 15 10.87 0.82 17.98
CA LEU A 15 11.31 -0.49 17.56
C LEU A 15 11.64 -0.47 16.07
N SER A 16 12.91 -0.70 15.74
CA SER A 16 13.31 -0.97 14.36
C SER A 16 12.98 -2.41 14.00
N MET A 17 12.17 -2.59 12.97
CA MET A 17 11.91 -3.90 12.39
C MET A 17 12.43 -3.92 10.96
N THR A 18 13.54 -4.62 10.76
CA THR A 18 14.03 -4.97 9.43
C THR A 18 13.11 -6.07 8.90
N SER A 19 12.05 -5.67 8.22
CA SER A 19 11.24 -6.62 7.48
C SER A 19 12.02 -7.00 6.23
N VAL A 20 12.42 -8.27 6.14
CA VAL A 20 12.79 -8.86 4.85
C VAL A 20 11.50 -8.79 4.05
N LEU A 21 11.44 -7.84 3.11
CA LEU A 21 10.33 -7.73 2.18
C LEU A 21 10.13 -9.14 1.60
N PRO A 22 8.98 -9.78 1.81
CA PRO A 22 8.69 -11.02 1.12
C PRO A 22 8.87 -10.78 -0.37
N SER A 23 9.50 -11.71 -1.09
CA SER A 23 9.71 -11.65 -2.54
C SER A 23 8.45 -11.24 -3.33
N LYS A 24 7.26 -11.51 -2.77
CA LYS A 24 5.96 -11.02 -3.26
C LYS A 24 5.84 -9.50 -3.44
N LEU A 25 6.67 -8.70 -2.77
CA LEU A 25 6.70 -7.24 -2.89
C LEU A 25 7.75 -6.74 -3.88
N GLU A 26 8.72 -7.56 -4.30
CA GLU A 26 9.71 -7.21 -5.34
C GLU A 26 9.04 -6.94 -6.70
N ASP A 27 7.87 -7.54 -6.95
CA ASP A 27 7.04 -7.27 -8.13
C ASP A 27 6.55 -5.81 -8.21
N LEU A 28 6.48 -5.10 -7.07
CA LEU A 28 6.19 -3.68 -7.05
C LEU A 28 7.50 -2.95 -7.27
N ARG A 29 7.60 -2.18 -8.37
CA ARG A 29 8.79 -1.38 -8.68
C ARG A 29 9.21 -0.59 -7.44
N GLU A 30 10.35 -0.97 -6.85
CA GLU A 30 10.77 -0.54 -5.52
C GLU A 30 10.82 0.99 -5.34
N ILE A 31 10.98 1.72 -6.44
CA ILE A 31 11.20 3.17 -6.49
C ILE A 31 9.97 3.98 -6.04
N HIS A 32 8.76 3.40 -6.09
CA HIS A 32 7.51 4.11 -5.78
C HIS A 32 6.62 3.37 -4.79
N LEU A 33 7.18 2.55 -3.89
CA LEU A 33 6.42 1.94 -2.80
C LEU A 33 5.97 3.00 -1.80
N MET A 34 4.65 3.09 -1.60
CA MET A 34 4.01 4.03 -0.70
C MET A 34 3.19 3.27 0.34
N SER A 35 3.07 3.87 1.53
CA SER A 35 2.11 3.47 2.56
C SER A 35 1.47 4.70 3.17
N ARG A 36 0.18 4.58 3.52
CA ARG A 36 -0.59 5.61 4.22
C ARG A 36 -1.04 5.14 5.61
N GLY A 37 -0.47 4.05 6.10
CA GLY A 37 -0.75 3.50 7.42
C GLY A 37 -1.45 2.14 7.38
N VAL A 38 -2.04 1.79 8.51
CA VAL A 38 -2.69 0.51 8.75
C VAL A 38 -4.19 0.58 8.45
N ILE A 39 -4.77 -0.52 7.96
CA ILE A 39 -6.22 -0.68 7.86
C ILE A 39 -6.82 -1.12 9.19
N HIS A 40 -8.15 -1.16 9.28
CA HIS A 40 -8.89 -1.54 10.50
C HIS A 40 -8.53 -2.92 11.07
N THR A 41 -7.96 -3.82 10.26
CA THR A 41 -7.47 -5.14 10.70
C THR A 41 -6.08 -5.07 11.37
N GLY A 42 -5.43 -3.91 11.37
CA GLY A 42 -4.05 -3.73 11.84
C GLY A 42 -2.98 -4.11 10.81
N GLU A 43 -3.37 -4.54 9.60
CA GLU A 43 -2.43 -4.80 8.51
C GLU A 43 -1.93 -3.49 7.89
N LEU A 44 -0.63 -3.39 7.59
CA LEU A 44 -0.05 -2.25 6.86
C LEU A 44 -0.46 -2.33 5.39
N MET A 45 -1.08 -1.26 4.88
CA MET A 45 -1.38 -1.14 3.45
C MET A 45 -0.16 -0.58 2.72
N VAL A 46 0.30 -1.29 1.69
CA VAL A 46 1.44 -0.91 0.85
C VAL A 46 1.03 -1.04 -0.62
N PHE A 47 1.40 -0.06 -1.44
CA PHE A 47 1.02 -0.01 -2.85
C PHE A 47 2.07 0.77 -3.66
N SER A 48 2.04 0.62 -4.99
CA SER A 48 2.83 1.49 -5.87
C SER A 48 2.14 2.84 -6.02
N GLY A 49 2.82 3.94 -5.68
CA GLY A 49 2.33 5.29 -5.94
C GLY A 49 2.24 5.61 -7.43
N LEU A 50 2.96 4.87 -8.29
CA LEU A 50 2.91 5.04 -9.74
C LEU A 50 2.08 3.93 -10.39
N LEU A 51 1.02 4.31 -11.09
CA LEU A 51 0.24 3.45 -11.96
C LEU A 51 0.89 3.36 -13.34
N ASP A 52 0.91 2.14 -13.89
CA ASP A 52 1.33 1.81 -15.24
C ASP A 52 0.15 1.14 -15.93
N SER A 53 -0.45 1.82 -16.90
CA SER A 53 -1.65 1.32 -17.61
C SER A 53 -1.43 -0.01 -18.34
N SER A 54 -0.17 -0.40 -18.57
CA SER A 54 0.18 -1.69 -19.18
C SER A 54 0.22 -2.85 -18.18
N LYS A 55 0.06 -2.59 -16.88
CA LYS A 55 0.23 -3.59 -15.82
C LYS A 55 -0.93 -3.61 -14.84
N PRO A 56 -1.25 -4.78 -14.25
CA PRO A 56 -2.21 -4.84 -13.18
C PRO A 56 -1.73 -4.03 -11.96
N PHE A 57 -2.67 -3.35 -11.30
CA PHE A 57 -2.40 -2.66 -10.06
C PHE A 57 -2.65 -3.58 -8.86
N TYR A 58 -1.74 -3.57 -7.90
CA TYR A 58 -1.82 -4.37 -6.70
C TYR A 58 -1.74 -3.53 -5.43
N VAL A 59 -2.51 -3.94 -4.43
CA VAL A 59 -2.37 -3.51 -3.04
C VAL A 59 -1.89 -4.71 -2.22
N CYS A 60 -0.87 -4.47 -1.40
CA CYS A 60 -0.34 -5.45 -0.47
C CYS A 60 -0.74 -5.09 0.96
N TYR A 61 -1.16 -6.08 1.74
CA TYR A 61 -1.45 -5.97 3.16
C TYR A 61 -0.43 -6.82 3.93
N TYR A 62 0.32 -6.17 4.82
CA TYR A 62 1.32 -6.84 5.65
C TYR A 62 0.80 -6.99 7.08
N ASP A 63 0.70 -8.24 7.54
CA ASP A 63 0.36 -8.57 8.93
C ASP A 63 1.64 -8.61 9.76
N PHE A 64 1.79 -7.67 10.69
CA PHE A 64 2.97 -7.57 11.57
C PHE A 64 3.14 -8.78 12.49
N LYS A 65 2.03 -9.41 12.93
CA LYS A 65 2.06 -10.55 13.86
C LYS A 65 2.47 -11.82 13.13
N LYS A 66 1.84 -12.09 11.99
CA LYS A 66 2.09 -13.28 11.18
C LYS A 66 3.31 -13.15 10.28
N LYS A 67 3.77 -11.91 10.04
CA LYS A 67 4.86 -11.58 9.10
C LYS A 67 4.59 -12.11 7.69
N ILE A 68 3.31 -12.04 7.26
CA ILE A 68 2.88 -12.47 5.93
C ILE A 68 2.36 -11.30 5.11
N ILE A 69 2.52 -11.38 3.79
CA ILE A 69 1.90 -10.45 2.84
C ILE A 69 0.75 -11.12 2.11
N ARG A 70 -0.37 -10.42 2.08
CA ARG A 70 -1.51 -10.68 1.20
C ARG A 70 -1.50 -9.66 0.06
N LYS A 71 -1.38 -10.14 -1.18
CA LYS A 71 -1.40 -9.31 -2.40
C LYS A 71 -2.78 -9.40 -3.04
N VAL A 72 -3.36 -8.25 -3.38
CA VAL A 72 -4.71 -8.15 -3.96
C VAL A 72 -4.62 -7.32 -5.24
N GLU A 73 -5.11 -7.88 -6.35
CA GLU A 73 -5.22 -7.18 -7.63
C GLU A 73 -6.49 -6.33 -7.68
N ILE A 74 -6.38 -5.10 -8.17
CA ILE A 74 -7.51 -4.20 -8.37
C ILE A 74 -7.91 -4.24 -9.84
N LEU A 75 -8.96 -5.03 -10.15
CA LEU A 75 -9.34 -5.35 -11.53
C LEU A 75 -9.86 -4.16 -12.35
N ARG A 76 -10.54 -3.22 -11.70
CA ARG A 76 -11.21 -2.09 -12.38
C ARG A 76 -10.22 -1.10 -13.04
N MET A 77 -8.92 -1.28 -12.83
CA MET A 77 -7.88 -0.45 -13.46
C MET A 77 -7.39 -0.98 -14.81
N LYS A 78 -7.90 -2.13 -15.28
CA LYS A 78 -7.47 -2.76 -16.55
C LYS A 78 -7.99 -2.06 -17.81
N ASP A 79 -9.11 -1.36 -17.74
CA ASP A 79 -9.83 -0.89 -18.94
C ASP A 79 -9.31 0.44 -19.52
N GLY A 80 -8.15 0.93 -19.05
CA GLY A 80 -7.50 2.11 -19.64
C GLY A 80 -8.14 3.45 -19.28
N ASP A 81 -9.01 3.49 -18.26
CA ASP A 81 -9.66 4.72 -17.77
C ASP A 81 -8.67 5.73 -17.16
N PHE A 82 -7.46 5.30 -16.78
CA PHE A 82 -6.45 6.17 -16.16
C PHE A 82 -5.39 6.62 -17.19
N ARG A 83 -5.71 7.64 -17.99
CA ARG A 83 -4.78 8.24 -18.98
C ARG A 83 -4.03 9.43 -18.36
N GLY A 84 -3.05 9.13 -17.51
CA GLY A 84 -2.07 10.13 -17.12
C GLY A 84 -1.07 10.43 -18.25
N ILE A 85 -0.17 11.40 -18.02
CA ILE A 85 0.86 11.78 -19.00
C ILE A 85 1.76 10.56 -19.30
N HIS A 86 1.94 10.21 -20.58
CA HIS A 86 2.65 9.01 -21.07
C HIS A 86 2.09 7.65 -20.60
N GLY A 87 0.80 7.56 -20.20
CA GLY A 87 0.20 6.30 -19.74
C GLY A 87 0.57 5.91 -18.30
N THR A 88 1.13 6.86 -17.55
CA THR A 88 1.46 6.74 -16.12
C THR A 88 0.74 7.80 -15.31
N SER A 89 0.30 7.47 -14.09
CA SER A 89 -0.38 8.41 -13.19
C SER A 89 -0.01 8.17 -11.74
N TRP A 90 -0.03 9.21 -10.92
CA TRP A 90 0.14 9.07 -9.47
C TRP A 90 -1.15 8.61 -8.81
N MET A 91 -1.04 7.64 -7.91
CA MET A 91 -2.14 7.09 -7.14
C MET A 91 -1.95 7.36 -5.65
N ILE A 92 -3.04 7.69 -4.98
CA ILE A 92 -3.11 7.75 -3.53
C ILE A 92 -4.17 6.76 -3.05
N CYS A 93 -3.82 5.93 -2.08
CA CYS A 93 -4.76 5.06 -1.39
C CYS A 93 -5.00 5.56 0.04
N TYR A 94 -6.25 5.52 0.50
CA TYR A 94 -6.62 5.92 1.86
C TYR A 94 -7.15 4.69 2.63
N PRO A 95 -6.43 4.21 3.66
CA PRO A 95 -6.95 3.14 4.49
C PRO A 95 -8.18 3.64 5.28
N GLY A 96 -9.26 2.86 5.27
CA GLY A 96 -10.46 3.17 6.07
C GLY A 96 -11.30 4.34 5.56
N HIS A 97 -11.18 4.72 4.28
CA HIS A 97 -12.07 5.71 3.68
C HIS A 97 -13.52 5.18 3.66
N ILE A 98 -14.44 6.00 4.17
CA ILE A 98 -15.88 5.71 4.18
C ILE A 98 -16.56 6.83 3.40
N GLU A 99 -17.15 6.48 2.27
CA GLU A 99 -18.01 7.38 1.49
C GLU A 99 -19.46 7.18 1.92
N ASN A 100 -20.12 8.26 2.32
CA ASN A 100 -21.57 8.26 2.51
C ASN A 100 -22.23 8.53 1.15
N ILE A 101 -22.92 7.55 0.57
CA ILE A 101 -23.60 7.68 -0.73
C ILE A 101 -24.94 8.43 -0.61
N LYS A 102 -25.22 9.11 0.51
CA LYS A 102 -26.36 10.02 0.58
C LYS A 102 -25.95 11.31 -0.13
N PHE A 103 -26.81 11.78 -1.03
CA PHE A 103 -26.64 12.93 -1.96
C PHE A 103 -26.07 12.57 -3.35
N LEU A 104 -26.83 11.73 -4.08
CA LEU A 104 -27.05 11.93 -5.51
C LEU A 104 -28.55 12.14 -5.73
#